data_AF-A0A0K8MH84-F1
#
_entry.id   AF-A0A0K8MH84-F1
#
_cell.length_a   1.000
_cell.length_b   1.000
_cell.length_c   1.000
_cell.angle_alpha   90.00
_cell.angle_beta   90.00
_cell.angle_gamma   90.00
#
_symmetry.space_group_name_H-M   'P 1'
#
loop_
_entity.id
_entity.type
_entity.pdbx_description
1 polymer ?
#
loop_
_entity_poly.entity_id
_entity_poly.type
_entity_poly.pdbx_seq_one_letter_code
_entity_poly.pdbx_strand_id
1 'polypeptide(L)'
;MTSKREWQEYFELINERQPSEAETTAALERGEFQAEERHQEPQSPDRQNQSASADDVTYSRRQARQPETEPASENQAQPGFDSKQNDQVEPGQGQSTGHNAAAANASVEEFKKHAGNFFAWYKERVLHPTQYLEDEKPNKPFLFTSLALTLILSAASFWNIFRRFFTAGESAVKSTFGSYGTSQVQRVADKVLPSVFWNFLVIFAILFLAALAGLAIMTRNKVSFKDLFFKYLTWFPAASLFALAAFLYSFVASVPVSQLQSNPGAAGSSLGTSLFILTLLPLLGVGVTSLAAYYFIGKYQAQNEKFDYLWLQMFQIVVTAFVNYLGYVLIVSPMLKDFFSNLTSLFN
;
A
#
# COMPACT_ATOMS: atom_id res chain seq x y z
N MET A 1 -11.47 -28.19 1.34
CA MET A 1 -11.81 -29.05 0.20
C MET A 1 -13.25 -28.75 -0.14
N THR A 2 -13.51 -28.52 -1.42
CA THR A 2 -14.77 -27.97 -1.92
C THR A 2 -15.70 -29.14 -2.29
N SER A 3 -17.02 -29.00 -2.14
CA SER A 3 -17.96 -30.01 -2.62
C SER A 3 -17.99 -30.05 -4.15
N LYS A 4 -18.47 -31.15 -4.74
CA LYS A 4 -18.63 -31.27 -6.20
C LYS A 4 -19.50 -30.13 -6.74
N ARG A 5 -20.60 -29.82 -6.05
CA ARG A 5 -21.52 -28.75 -6.41
C ARG A 5 -20.86 -27.37 -6.43
N GLU A 6 -20.18 -26.99 -5.34
CA GLU A 6 -19.48 -25.70 -5.25
C GLU A 6 -18.37 -25.58 -6.31
N TRP A 7 -17.68 -26.68 -6.66
CA TRP A 7 -16.71 -26.69 -7.75
C TRP A 7 -17.37 -26.49 -9.13
N GLN A 8 -18.55 -27.09 -9.36
CA GLN A 8 -19.32 -26.88 -10.60
C GLN A 8 -19.84 -25.44 -10.72
N GLU A 9 -20.35 -24.86 -9.63
CA GLU A 9 -20.79 -23.45 -9.58
C GLU A 9 -19.61 -22.48 -9.81
N TYR A 10 -18.43 -22.78 -9.26
CA TYR A 10 -17.19 -22.04 -9.54
C TYR A 10 -16.71 -22.17 -11.00
N PHE A 11 -16.80 -23.37 -11.57
CA PHE A 11 -16.44 -23.62 -12.97
C PHE A 11 -17.35 -22.83 -13.93
N GLU A 12 -18.67 -22.85 -13.68
CA GLU A 12 -19.67 -22.13 -14.47
C GLU A 12 -19.47 -20.61 -14.38
N LEU A 13 -19.15 -20.08 -13.20
CA LEU A 13 -18.85 -18.66 -12.99
C LEU A 13 -17.59 -18.16 -13.73
N ILE A 14 -16.63 -19.05 -14.04
CA ILE A 14 -15.38 -18.70 -14.74
C ILE A 14 -15.48 -18.92 -16.25
N ASN A 15 -16.17 -19.97 -16.68
CA ASN A 15 -16.19 -20.40 -18.07
C ASN A 15 -17.50 -20.08 -18.81
N GLU A 16 -18.49 -19.51 -18.11
CA GLU A 16 -19.85 -19.20 -18.61
C GLU A 16 -20.57 -20.41 -19.22
N ARG A 17 -20.19 -21.62 -18.78
CA ARG A 17 -20.78 -22.91 -19.18
C ARG A 17 -20.61 -23.95 -18.09
N GLN A 18 -21.46 -24.97 -18.10
CA GLN A 18 -21.26 -26.14 -17.24
C GLN A 18 -20.03 -26.97 -17.67
N PRO A 19 -19.35 -27.63 -16.70
CA PRO A 19 -18.22 -28.51 -16.99
C PRO A 19 -18.70 -29.78 -17.69
N SER A 20 -17.88 -30.28 -18.63
CA SER A 20 -18.11 -31.59 -19.23
C SER A 20 -17.77 -32.73 -18.26
N GLU A 21 -18.25 -33.95 -18.53
CA GLU A 21 -17.95 -35.12 -17.69
C GLU A 21 -16.44 -35.41 -17.63
N ALA A 22 -15.71 -35.18 -18.72
CA ALA A 22 -14.26 -35.32 -18.78
C ALA A 22 -13.53 -34.31 -17.87
N GLU A 23 -13.97 -33.06 -17.87
CA GLU A 23 -13.41 -32.01 -16.98
C GLU A 23 -13.74 -32.28 -15.51
N THR A 24 -14.96 -32.75 -15.24
CA THR A 24 -15.41 -33.13 -13.89
C THR A 24 -14.59 -34.32 -13.36
N THR A 25 -14.26 -35.27 -14.23
CA THR A 25 -13.42 -36.44 -13.87
C THR A 25 -11.97 -36.03 -13.62
N ALA A 26 -11.38 -35.22 -14.51
CA ALA A 26 -10.00 -34.74 -14.35
C ALA A 26 -9.81 -33.87 -13.09
N ALA A 27 -10.83 -33.11 -12.68
CA ALA A 27 -10.80 -32.33 -11.43
C ALA A 27 -10.94 -33.20 -10.18
N LEU A 28 -11.71 -34.31 -10.24
CA LEU A 28 -11.77 -35.30 -9.17
C LEU A 28 -10.42 -36.03 -9.00
N GLU A 29 -9.76 -36.42 -10.10
CA GLU A 29 -8.43 -37.06 -10.09
C GLU A 29 -7.33 -36.14 -9.50
N ARG A 30 -7.45 -34.82 -9.67
CA ARG A 30 -6.57 -33.83 -9.06
C ARG A 30 -6.92 -33.49 -7.61
N GLY A 31 -8.02 -34.01 -7.08
CA GLY A 31 -8.52 -33.70 -5.74
C GLY A 31 -9.06 -32.27 -5.57
N GLU A 32 -9.51 -31.63 -6.65
CA GLU A 32 -10.09 -30.27 -6.60
C GLU A 32 -11.42 -30.25 -5.80
N PHE A 33 -12.14 -31.37 -5.78
CA PHE A 33 -13.28 -31.64 -4.90
C PHE A 33 -13.30 -33.11 -4.46
N GLN A 34 -14.08 -33.45 -3.41
CA GLN A 34 -14.30 -34.84 -3.00
C GLN A 34 -15.58 -35.42 -3.63
N ALA A 35 -15.56 -36.71 -3.97
CA ALA A 35 -16.77 -37.43 -4.36
C ALA A 35 -17.73 -37.53 -3.15
N GLU A 36 -19.00 -37.19 -3.37
CA GLU A 36 -20.02 -37.14 -2.31
C GLU A 36 -20.32 -38.56 -1.78
N GLU A 37 -19.83 -38.88 -0.58
CA GLU A 37 -20.34 -40.01 0.19
C GLU A 37 -21.81 -39.76 0.54
N ARG A 38 -22.71 -40.58 -0.01
CA ARG A 38 -24.17 -40.44 0.15
C ARG A 38 -24.59 -40.47 1.62
N HIS A 39 -24.72 -39.29 2.22
CA HIS A 39 -25.49 -39.14 3.45
C HIS A 39 -26.97 -39.17 3.08
N GLN A 40 -27.65 -40.22 3.53
CA GLN A 40 -29.06 -40.46 3.27
C GLN A 40 -29.94 -39.43 3.99
N GLU A 41 -31.05 -39.05 3.36
CA GLU A 41 -32.09 -38.22 3.98
C GLU A 41 -32.59 -38.83 5.30
N PRO A 42 -32.78 -38.03 6.36
CA PRO A 42 -33.42 -38.51 7.58
C PRO A 42 -34.95 -38.58 7.37
N GLN A 43 -35.45 -39.78 7.08
CA GLN A 43 -36.86 -40.09 7.31
C GLN A 43 -37.18 -40.06 8.81
N SER A 44 -38.31 -39.43 9.16
CA SER A 44 -38.93 -39.50 10.48
C SER A 44 -40.11 -40.50 10.45
N PRO A 45 -40.70 -40.87 11.59
CA PRO A 45 -40.07 -41.35 12.83
C PRO A 45 -40.73 -42.66 13.34
N ASP A 46 -40.05 -43.47 14.16
CA ASP A 46 -40.79 -44.37 15.08
C ASP A 46 -40.02 -44.73 16.37
N ARG A 47 -40.76 -45.25 17.34
CA ARG A 47 -40.47 -45.39 18.78
C ARG A 47 -39.58 -46.61 19.11
N GLN A 48 -38.71 -46.50 20.13
CA GLN A 48 -38.95 -47.08 21.48
C GLN A 48 -37.74 -47.02 22.45
N ASN A 49 -38.05 -46.60 23.69
CA ASN A 49 -37.53 -47.05 25.00
C ASN A 49 -36.03 -46.99 25.45
N GLN A 50 -35.87 -46.31 26.61
CA GLN A 50 -35.12 -46.71 27.83
C GLN A 50 -33.57 -46.68 27.81
N SER A 51 -32.84 -46.27 28.87
CA SER A 51 -33.24 -45.73 30.21
C SER A 51 -32.03 -45.10 30.97
N ALA A 52 -32.31 -44.11 31.84
CA ALA A 52 -31.54 -43.68 33.05
C ALA A 52 -30.09 -43.12 32.85
N SER A 53 -29.49 -42.21 33.62
CA SER A 53 -29.69 -41.50 34.92
C SER A 53 -28.90 -40.16 34.89
N ALA A 54 -28.87 -39.25 35.88
CA ALA A 54 -29.80 -38.70 36.89
C ALA A 54 -29.08 -37.53 37.64
N ASP A 55 -29.81 -36.75 38.46
CA ASP A 55 -29.35 -35.83 39.53
C ASP A 55 -28.42 -34.63 39.20
N ASP A 56 -28.38 -33.50 39.92
CA ASP A 56 -29.37 -32.74 40.73
C ASP A 56 -28.75 -31.33 41.07
N VAL A 57 -29.51 -30.48 41.76
CA VAL A 57 -29.13 -29.32 42.60
C VAL A 57 -29.23 -27.91 41.97
N THR A 58 -30.34 -27.27 42.32
CA THR A 58 -30.58 -25.81 42.32
C THR A 58 -30.23 -25.22 43.70
N TYR A 59 -29.78 -23.95 43.81
CA TYR A 59 -30.33 -22.94 44.76
C TYR A 59 -29.67 -21.53 44.72
N SER A 60 -30.49 -20.55 44.29
CA SER A 60 -30.64 -19.12 44.65
C SER A 60 -29.65 -18.33 45.53
N ARG A 61 -29.34 -17.06 45.15
CA ARG A 61 -29.10 -15.96 46.13
C ARG A 61 -29.44 -14.50 45.68
N ARG A 62 -30.57 -13.99 46.22
CA ARG A 62 -30.97 -12.60 46.61
C ARG A 62 -30.62 -11.33 45.78
N GLN A 63 -31.71 -10.64 45.39
CA GLN A 63 -32.06 -9.19 45.46
C GLN A 63 -31.12 -8.26 46.30
N ALA A 64 -31.00 -6.93 46.05
CA ALA A 64 -32.11 -5.95 46.04
C ALA A 64 -31.75 -4.48 45.64
N ARG A 65 -32.80 -3.72 45.25
CA ARG A 65 -33.10 -2.27 45.41
C ARG A 65 -32.47 -1.17 44.52
N GLN A 66 -33.37 -0.41 43.86
CA GLN A 66 -33.28 1.02 43.51
C GLN A 66 -33.51 1.92 44.75
N PRO A 67 -33.39 3.26 44.64
CA PRO A 67 -34.57 4.09 44.32
C PRO A 67 -34.34 5.25 43.34
N GLU A 68 -35.44 5.82 42.85
CA GLU A 68 -35.53 7.03 42.00
C GLU A 68 -35.37 8.34 42.78
N THR A 69 -34.96 9.42 42.08
CA THR A 69 -35.49 10.78 42.34
C THR A 69 -35.42 11.68 41.09
N GLU A 70 -36.58 12.09 40.59
CA GLU A 70 -36.82 13.29 39.74
C GLU A 70 -37.19 14.50 40.67
N PRO A 71 -37.54 15.75 40.21
CA PRO A 71 -37.93 16.22 38.87
C PRO A 71 -37.39 17.62 38.44
N ALA A 72 -37.94 18.08 37.30
CA ALA A 72 -38.31 19.47 36.96
C ALA A 72 -37.28 20.46 36.37
N SER A 73 -37.50 20.83 35.09
CA SER A 73 -38.02 22.17 34.77
C SER A 73 -38.65 22.25 33.37
N GLU A 74 -39.60 23.16 33.26
CA GLU A 74 -40.58 23.32 32.18
C GLU A 74 -40.34 24.65 31.44
N ASN A 75 -40.50 24.69 30.11
CA ASN A 75 -40.85 25.95 29.43
C ASN A 75 -41.45 25.73 28.03
N GLN A 76 -42.74 26.03 27.95
CA GLN A 76 -43.49 26.44 26.74
C GLN A 76 -43.07 27.88 26.36
N ALA A 77 -43.44 28.51 25.23
CA ALA A 77 -43.90 28.15 23.89
C ALA A 77 -43.89 29.47 23.08
N GLN A 78 -43.94 29.44 21.74
CA GLN A 78 -44.45 30.54 20.89
C GLN A 78 -44.73 30.02 19.45
N PRO A 79 -45.47 30.74 18.57
CA PRO A 79 -46.57 30.11 17.83
C PRO A 79 -46.37 30.05 16.31
N GLY A 80 -47.21 29.26 15.64
CA GLY A 80 -47.22 29.15 14.19
C GLY A 80 -47.89 30.32 13.46
N PHE A 81 -47.64 30.39 12.16
CA PHE A 81 -48.45 31.15 11.20
C PHE A 81 -48.70 30.29 9.97
N ASP A 82 -49.95 30.27 9.51
CA ASP A 82 -50.37 29.54 8.31
C ASP A 82 -49.73 30.09 7.04
N SER A 83 -49.48 29.22 6.07
CA SER A 83 -49.80 29.50 4.66
C SER A 83 -50.05 28.21 3.88
N LYS A 84 -51.25 28.14 3.30
CA LYS A 84 -51.70 27.09 2.38
C LYS A 84 -50.88 27.16 1.09
N GLN A 85 -50.52 26.02 0.50
CA GLN A 85 -50.91 25.71 -0.89
C GLN A 85 -50.75 24.22 -1.19
N ASN A 86 -51.81 23.58 -1.64
CA ASN A 86 -51.77 22.31 -2.36
C ASN A 86 -52.59 22.53 -3.62
N ASP A 87 -51.94 22.45 -4.79
CA ASP A 87 -52.62 22.39 -6.08
C ASP A 87 -51.80 21.50 -7.03
N GLN A 88 -52.51 20.86 -7.96
CA GLN A 88 -52.10 19.61 -8.58
C GLN A 88 -51.52 19.77 -10.00
N VAL A 89 -50.49 18.94 -10.27
CA VAL A 89 -50.19 18.27 -11.55
C VAL A 89 -49.83 19.13 -12.77
N GLU A 90 -48.59 18.96 -13.22
CA GLU A 90 -48.29 18.70 -14.64
C GLU A 90 -47.21 17.59 -14.76
N PRO A 91 -47.26 16.70 -15.79
CA PRO A 91 -46.41 15.52 -15.87
C PRO A 91 -45.04 15.81 -16.54
N GLY A 92 -44.08 16.28 -15.75
CA GLY A 92 -42.70 16.52 -16.19
C GLY A 92 -41.80 15.27 -16.16
N GLN A 93 -41.34 14.85 -17.34
CA GLN A 93 -40.33 13.82 -17.63
C GLN A 93 -39.40 13.40 -16.46
N GLY A 94 -39.60 12.19 -15.93
CA GLY A 94 -38.62 11.55 -15.05
C GLY A 94 -37.43 10.99 -15.84
N GLN A 95 -36.30 11.70 -15.85
CA GLN A 95 -35.03 11.19 -16.37
C GLN A 95 -33.87 11.42 -15.40
N SER A 96 -33.08 10.35 -15.21
CA SER A 96 -31.71 10.32 -14.66
C SER A 96 -31.44 10.84 -13.24
N THR A 97 -31.75 10.02 -12.22
CA THR A 97 -30.98 9.97 -10.95
C THR A 97 -30.54 8.55 -10.52
N GLY A 98 -30.92 7.51 -11.26
CA GLY A 98 -30.62 6.10 -10.91
C GLY A 98 -29.28 5.52 -11.40
N HIS A 99 -28.61 6.13 -12.38
CA HIS A 99 -27.47 5.48 -13.07
C HIS A 99 -26.11 5.59 -12.34
N ASN A 100 -25.92 6.59 -11.47
CA ASN A 100 -24.63 6.77 -10.79
C ASN A 100 -24.41 5.78 -9.62
N ALA A 101 -25.47 5.31 -8.96
CA ALA A 101 -25.34 4.38 -7.83
C ALA A 101 -24.96 2.96 -8.26
N ALA A 102 -25.54 2.46 -9.36
CA ALA A 102 -25.22 1.14 -9.90
C ALA A 102 -23.77 1.08 -10.43
N ALA A 103 -23.32 2.12 -11.14
CA ALA A 103 -21.94 2.21 -11.63
C ALA A 103 -20.91 2.36 -10.49
N ALA A 104 -21.24 3.11 -9.43
CA ALA A 104 -20.40 3.20 -8.23
C ALA A 104 -20.27 1.85 -7.51
N ASN A 105 -21.36 1.09 -7.38
CA ASN A 105 -21.31 -0.24 -6.74
C ASN A 105 -20.54 -1.26 -7.59
N ALA A 106 -20.77 -1.30 -8.90
CA ALA A 106 -20.04 -2.18 -9.82
C ALA A 106 -18.53 -1.90 -9.82
N SER A 107 -18.12 -0.63 -9.87
CA SER A 107 -16.70 -0.25 -9.80
C SER A 107 -16.07 -0.53 -8.43
N VAL A 108 -16.83 -0.47 -7.33
CA VAL A 108 -16.36 -0.89 -5.99
C VAL A 108 -16.19 -2.41 -5.90
N GLU A 109 -17.06 -3.21 -6.50
CA GLU A 109 -16.92 -4.67 -6.55
C GLU A 109 -15.77 -5.11 -7.45
N GLU A 110 -15.64 -4.50 -8.63
CA GLU A 110 -14.52 -4.74 -9.54
C GLU A 110 -13.19 -4.33 -8.91
N PHE A 111 -13.13 -3.19 -8.21
CA PHE A 111 -11.96 -2.78 -7.42
C PHE A 111 -11.65 -3.76 -6.30
N LYS A 112 -12.65 -4.23 -5.53
CA LYS A 112 -12.44 -5.25 -4.48
C LYS A 112 -11.86 -6.55 -5.06
N LYS A 113 -12.37 -7.01 -6.21
CA LYS A 113 -11.89 -8.22 -6.91
C LYS A 113 -10.43 -8.04 -7.38
N HIS A 114 -10.11 -6.91 -8.01
CA HIS A 114 -8.75 -6.64 -8.50
C HIS A 114 -7.75 -6.37 -7.35
N ALA A 115 -8.14 -5.63 -6.32
CA ALA A 115 -7.31 -5.35 -5.15
C ALA A 115 -7.04 -6.61 -4.32
N GLY A 116 -8.06 -7.46 -4.11
CA GLY A 116 -7.89 -8.76 -3.44
C GLY A 116 -6.87 -9.65 -4.14
N ASN A 117 -6.95 -9.73 -5.48
CA ASN A 117 -5.98 -10.45 -6.31
C ASN A 117 -4.56 -9.85 -6.20
N PHE A 118 -4.41 -8.53 -6.16
CA PHE A 118 -3.12 -7.88 -5.97
C PHE A 118 -2.53 -8.16 -4.58
N PHE A 119 -3.30 -8.03 -3.50
CA PHE A 119 -2.79 -8.23 -2.14
C PHE A 119 -2.36 -9.67 -1.86
N ALA A 120 -3.08 -10.67 -2.39
CA ALA A 120 -2.67 -12.07 -2.30
C ALA A 120 -1.32 -12.30 -3.02
N TRP A 121 -1.24 -11.89 -4.29
CA TRP A 121 -0.03 -11.95 -5.12
C TRP A 121 1.17 -11.22 -4.49
N TYR A 122 0.91 -10.08 -3.86
CA TYR A 122 1.91 -9.22 -3.22
C TYR A 122 2.47 -9.88 -1.95
N LYS A 123 1.60 -10.40 -1.09
CA LYS A 123 1.99 -11.11 0.15
C LYS A 123 2.92 -12.28 -0.14
N GLU A 124 2.60 -13.08 -1.14
CA GLU A 124 3.43 -14.21 -1.58
C GLU A 124 4.84 -13.76 -2.00
N ARG A 125 4.93 -12.77 -2.89
CA ARG A 125 6.21 -12.27 -3.43
C ARG A 125 7.03 -11.47 -2.43
N VAL A 126 6.39 -10.86 -1.44
CA VAL A 126 7.07 -10.26 -0.28
C VAL A 126 7.80 -11.31 0.55
N LEU A 127 7.15 -12.44 0.83
CA LEU A 127 7.70 -13.49 1.68
C LEU A 127 8.73 -14.36 0.94
N HIS A 128 8.54 -14.58 -0.36
CA HIS A 128 9.37 -15.47 -1.16
C HIS A 128 9.82 -14.83 -2.51
N PRO A 129 10.51 -13.67 -2.50
CA PRO A 129 10.85 -12.93 -3.73
C PRO A 129 11.71 -13.73 -4.71
N THR A 130 12.47 -14.72 -4.24
CA THR A 130 13.33 -15.57 -5.07
C THR A 130 12.61 -16.73 -5.76
N GLN A 131 11.42 -17.14 -5.29
CA GLN A 131 10.71 -18.29 -5.88
C GLN A 131 10.07 -17.95 -7.24
N TYR A 132 9.61 -16.71 -7.41
CA TYR A 132 8.87 -16.23 -8.57
C TYR A 132 9.76 -15.65 -9.70
N LEU A 133 11.08 -15.89 -9.64
CA LEU A 133 12.06 -15.35 -10.59
C LEU A 133 12.01 -16.01 -11.98
N GLU A 134 11.41 -17.19 -12.08
CA GLU A 134 11.27 -17.96 -13.32
C GLU A 134 9.79 -18.20 -13.68
N ASP A 135 8.88 -17.36 -13.16
CA ASP A 135 7.47 -17.35 -13.59
C ASP A 135 7.40 -17.20 -15.11
N GLU A 136 6.87 -18.19 -15.83
CA GLU A 136 6.75 -18.14 -17.31
C GLU A 136 5.83 -17.01 -17.78
N LYS A 137 4.84 -16.64 -16.95
CA LYS A 137 3.83 -15.62 -17.23
C LYS A 137 3.69 -14.66 -16.04
N PRO A 138 4.69 -13.78 -15.80
CA PRO A 138 4.64 -12.85 -14.68
C PRO A 138 3.52 -11.83 -14.88
N ASN A 139 2.79 -11.50 -13.81
CA ASN A 139 1.76 -10.46 -13.83
C ASN A 139 2.41 -9.07 -13.93
N LYS A 140 2.66 -8.62 -15.17
CA LYS A 140 3.36 -7.37 -15.48
C LYS A 140 2.69 -6.13 -14.86
N PRO A 141 1.35 -5.95 -14.91
CA PRO A 141 0.69 -4.88 -14.17
C PRO A 141 1.08 -4.85 -12.70
N PHE A 142 1.02 -5.98 -11.99
CA PHE A 142 1.34 -6.03 -10.55
C PHE A 142 2.82 -5.76 -10.24
N LEU A 143 3.74 -6.16 -11.14
CA LEU A 143 5.16 -5.77 -11.05
C LEU A 143 5.35 -4.25 -11.18
N PHE A 144 4.69 -3.60 -12.15
CA PHE A 144 4.73 -2.14 -12.30
C PHE A 144 4.03 -1.42 -11.15
N THR A 145 2.92 -1.94 -10.64
CA THR A 145 2.26 -1.41 -9.43
C THR A 145 3.21 -1.45 -8.23
N SER A 146 3.98 -2.53 -8.06
CA SER A 146 4.95 -2.65 -6.94
C SER A 146 6.12 -1.67 -7.07
N LEU A 147 6.62 -1.46 -8.30
CA LEU A 147 7.60 -0.41 -8.60
C LEU A 147 7.03 0.97 -8.27
N ALA A 148 5.86 1.31 -8.81
CA ALA A 148 5.22 2.61 -8.58
C ALA A 148 4.94 2.85 -7.09
N LEU A 149 4.44 1.84 -6.37
CA LEU A 149 4.21 1.88 -4.93
C LEU A 149 5.50 2.15 -4.16
N THR A 150 6.60 1.47 -4.49
CA THR A 150 7.92 1.69 -3.88
C THR A 150 8.39 3.14 -4.06
N LEU A 151 8.31 3.66 -5.29
CA LEU A 151 8.74 5.03 -5.61
C LEU A 151 7.86 6.09 -4.94
N ILE A 152 6.53 5.95 -5.04
CA ILE A 152 5.56 6.89 -4.48
C ILE A 152 5.65 6.91 -2.96
N LEU A 153 5.72 5.77 -2.28
CA LEU A 153 5.85 5.73 -0.82
C LEU A 153 7.17 6.33 -0.34
N SER A 154 8.28 6.04 -1.04
CA SER A 154 9.59 6.61 -0.72
C SER A 154 9.55 8.14 -0.86
N ALA A 155 9.05 8.68 -1.98
CA ALA A 155 8.89 10.11 -2.18
C ALA A 155 7.90 10.76 -1.20
N ALA A 156 6.77 10.10 -0.94
CA ALA A 156 5.73 10.59 -0.03
C ALA A 156 6.21 10.65 1.44
N SER A 157 7.15 9.79 1.85
CA SER A 157 7.76 9.85 3.18
C SER A 157 8.53 11.15 3.41
N PHE A 158 9.29 11.62 2.40
CA PHE A 158 9.98 12.89 2.43
C PHE A 158 9.00 14.07 2.30
N TRP A 159 8.06 14.00 1.35
CA TRP A 159 7.02 15.02 1.23
C TRP A 159 6.25 15.24 2.54
N ASN A 160 5.88 14.16 3.24
CA ASN A 160 5.13 14.25 4.49
C ASN A 160 5.97 14.84 5.65
N ILE A 161 7.27 14.52 5.78
CA ILE A 161 8.10 15.14 6.82
C ILE A 161 8.31 16.64 6.55
N PHE A 162 8.55 17.04 5.29
CA PHE A 162 8.64 18.46 4.92
C PHE A 162 7.30 19.17 5.15
N ARG A 163 6.15 18.56 4.82
CA ARG A 163 4.83 19.11 5.09
C ARG A 163 4.62 19.35 6.58
N ARG A 164 4.89 18.34 7.42
CA ARG A 164 4.80 18.46 8.88
C ARG A 164 5.75 19.52 9.44
N PHE A 165 6.94 19.67 8.86
CA PHE A 165 7.88 20.74 9.21
C PHE A 165 7.33 22.14 8.87
N PHE A 166 6.73 22.33 7.69
CA PHE A 166 6.09 23.61 7.35
C PHE A 166 4.88 23.92 8.25
N THR A 167 3.99 22.96 8.53
CA THR A 167 2.86 23.15 9.46
C THR A 167 3.33 23.47 10.89
N ALA A 168 4.44 22.87 11.34
CA ALA A 168 5.08 23.19 12.60
C ALA A 168 5.65 24.61 12.61
N GLY A 169 6.37 25.00 11.55
CA GLY A 169 6.90 26.35 11.36
C GLY A 169 5.79 27.41 11.33
N GLU A 170 4.69 27.15 10.63
CA GLU A 170 3.51 28.02 10.59
C GLU A 170 2.94 28.22 12.00
N SER A 171 2.79 27.14 12.77
CA SER A 171 2.30 27.19 14.15
C SER A 171 3.23 28.00 15.08
N ALA A 172 4.54 27.86 14.92
CA ALA A 172 5.55 28.61 15.66
C ALA A 172 5.60 30.10 15.25
N VAL A 173 5.36 30.41 13.98
CA VAL A 173 5.31 31.79 13.49
C VAL A 173 3.98 32.46 13.87
N LYS A 174 2.86 31.73 13.87
CA LYS A 174 1.54 32.22 14.29
C LYS A 174 1.54 32.70 15.75
N SER A 175 2.23 31.98 16.64
CA SER A 175 2.31 32.34 18.06
C SER A 175 3.20 33.56 18.34
N THR A 176 4.13 33.89 17.45
CA THR A 176 5.04 35.05 17.61
C THR A 176 4.61 36.28 16.80
N PHE A 177 4.08 36.11 15.59
CA PHE A 177 3.84 37.19 14.61
C PHE A 177 2.40 37.27 14.08
N GLY A 178 1.49 36.44 14.59
CA GLY A 178 0.09 36.40 14.16
C GLY A 178 -0.10 36.05 12.67
N SER A 179 -1.21 36.52 12.09
CA SER A 179 -1.65 36.13 10.73
C SER A 179 -0.76 36.64 9.58
N TYR A 180 0.10 37.64 9.84
CA TYR A 180 1.00 38.15 8.81
C TYR A 180 2.12 37.13 8.50
N GLY A 181 2.75 36.58 9.54
CA GLY A 181 3.83 35.62 9.39
C GLY A 181 3.38 34.27 8.82
N THR A 182 2.18 33.80 9.17
CA THR A 182 1.64 32.52 8.63
C THR A 182 1.49 32.56 7.12
N SER A 183 1.06 33.70 6.57
CA SER A 183 0.89 33.89 5.12
C SER A 183 2.19 33.70 4.33
N GLN A 184 3.35 34.00 4.93
CA GLN A 184 4.64 33.79 4.28
C GLN A 184 5.04 32.30 4.33
N VAL A 185 4.96 31.66 5.51
CA VAL A 185 5.28 30.22 5.64
C VAL A 185 4.45 29.37 4.68
N GLN A 186 3.15 29.67 4.54
CA GLN A 186 2.27 28.94 3.63
C GLN A 186 2.66 29.14 2.15
N ARG A 187 2.96 30.38 1.71
CA ARG A 187 3.46 30.64 0.35
C ARG A 187 4.78 29.92 0.03
N VAL A 188 5.65 29.74 1.03
CA VAL A 188 6.87 28.93 0.88
C VAL A 188 6.49 27.46 0.74
N ALA A 189 5.66 26.94 1.64
CA ALA A 189 5.22 25.54 1.63
C ALA A 189 4.57 25.15 0.29
N ASP A 190 3.67 25.98 -0.24
CA ASP A 190 2.95 25.72 -1.50
C ASP A 190 3.88 25.64 -2.73
N LYS A 191 4.98 26.42 -2.74
CA LYS A 191 6.00 26.35 -3.80
C LYS A 191 6.96 25.17 -3.62
N VAL A 192 7.36 24.91 -2.37
CA VAL A 192 8.43 23.97 -2.04
C VAL A 192 7.94 22.52 -2.03
N LEU A 193 6.77 22.25 -1.45
CA LEU A 193 6.27 20.88 -1.24
C LEU A 193 6.06 20.07 -2.53
N PRO A 194 5.46 20.60 -3.63
CA PRO A 194 5.36 19.86 -4.87
C PRO A 194 6.74 19.48 -5.43
N SER A 195 7.73 20.38 -5.32
CA SER A 195 9.11 20.11 -5.74
C SER A 195 9.76 19.03 -4.86
N VAL A 196 9.57 19.02 -3.54
CA VAL A 196 10.05 17.93 -2.67
C VAL A 196 9.57 16.57 -3.20
N PHE A 197 8.27 16.41 -3.44
CA PHE A 197 7.73 15.12 -3.87
C PHE A 197 8.35 14.64 -5.19
N TRP A 198 8.33 15.49 -6.24
CA TRP A 198 8.87 15.12 -7.54
C TRP A 198 10.38 14.91 -7.54
N ASN A 199 11.13 15.73 -6.79
CA ASN A 199 12.58 15.58 -6.66
C ASN A 199 12.93 14.23 -6.01
N PHE A 200 12.29 13.88 -4.89
CA PHE A 200 12.53 12.59 -4.24
C PHE A 200 12.03 11.41 -5.08
N LEU A 201 10.94 11.53 -5.82
CA LEU A 201 10.47 10.50 -6.76
C LEU A 201 11.52 10.19 -7.83
N VAL A 202 12.15 11.22 -8.41
CA VAL A 202 13.22 11.05 -9.40
C VAL A 202 14.50 10.50 -8.77
N ILE A 203 14.90 10.99 -7.59
CA ILE A 203 16.05 10.46 -6.82
C ILE A 203 15.88 8.96 -6.57
N PHE A 204 14.72 8.54 -6.06
CA PHE A 204 14.46 7.12 -5.80
C PHE A 204 14.36 6.30 -7.08
N ALA A 205 13.77 6.83 -8.17
CA ALA A 205 13.75 6.13 -9.45
C ALA A 205 15.16 5.81 -9.96
N ILE A 206 16.11 6.74 -9.81
CA ILE A 206 17.53 6.51 -10.12
C ILE A 206 18.11 5.44 -9.19
N LEU A 207 18.01 5.61 -7.86
CA LEU A 207 18.61 4.70 -6.88
C LEU A 207 18.12 3.26 -7.01
N PHE A 208 16.80 3.05 -7.17
CA PHE A 208 16.19 1.72 -7.27
C PHE A 208 16.47 1.03 -8.61
N LEU A 209 16.80 1.76 -9.68
CA LEU A 209 17.03 1.21 -11.01
C LEU A 209 18.51 1.20 -11.44
N ALA A 210 19.41 1.89 -10.73
CA ALA A 210 20.82 1.99 -11.11
C ALA A 210 21.53 0.63 -11.27
N ALA A 211 21.20 -0.36 -10.44
CA ALA A 211 21.80 -1.69 -10.53
C ALA A 211 21.37 -2.45 -11.81
N LEU A 212 20.23 -2.10 -12.42
CA LEU A 212 19.79 -2.68 -13.69
C LEU A 212 20.78 -2.39 -14.83
N ALA A 213 21.45 -1.23 -14.82
CA ALA A 213 22.41 -0.86 -15.86
C ALA A 213 23.65 -1.76 -15.85
N GLY A 214 24.21 -2.05 -14.68
CA GLY A 214 25.30 -3.02 -14.53
C GLY A 214 24.87 -4.43 -14.93
N LEU A 215 23.69 -4.86 -14.49
CA LEU A 215 23.12 -6.15 -14.85
C LEU A 215 22.95 -6.32 -16.36
N ALA A 216 22.44 -5.30 -17.05
CA ALA A 216 22.24 -5.30 -18.48
C ALA A 216 23.56 -5.44 -19.25
N ILE A 217 24.64 -4.81 -18.77
CA ILE A 217 25.98 -4.94 -19.36
C ILE A 217 26.52 -6.35 -19.17
N MET A 218 26.44 -6.91 -17.95
CA MET A 218 27.03 -8.22 -17.66
C MET A 218 26.26 -9.39 -18.26
N THR A 219 24.95 -9.29 -18.33
CA THR A 219 24.08 -10.41 -18.75
C THR A 219 23.65 -10.33 -20.22
N ARG A 220 24.14 -9.32 -20.96
CA ARG A 220 23.81 -9.00 -22.37
C ARG A 220 23.77 -10.21 -23.32
N ASN A 221 24.66 -11.17 -23.11
CA ASN A 221 24.81 -12.35 -23.98
C ASN A 221 24.15 -13.63 -23.41
N LYS A 222 23.39 -13.51 -22.32
CA LYS A 222 22.79 -14.63 -21.57
C LYS A 222 21.28 -14.54 -21.41
N VAL A 223 20.72 -13.33 -21.32
CA VAL A 223 19.28 -13.08 -21.17
C VAL A 223 18.90 -11.77 -21.88
N SER A 224 17.68 -11.66 -22.39
CA SER A 224 17.23 -10.39 -22.98
C SER A 224 17.05 -9.33 -21.89
N PHE A 225 17.33 -8.07 -22.21
CA PHE A 225 17.12 -6.96 -21.26
C PHE A 225 15.68 -6.89 -20.75
N LYS A 226 14.70 -7.22 -21.59
CA LYS A 226 13.28 -7.22 -21.25
C LYS A 226 12.97 -8.26 -20.17
N ASP A 227 13.49 -9.48 -20.32
CA ASP A 227 13.24 -10.56 -19.37
C ASP A 227 14.01 -10.31 -18.07
N LEU A 228 15.26 -9.85 -18.16
CA LEU A 228 16.06 -9.38 -17.03
C LEU A 228 15.33 -8.29 -16.24
N PHE A 229 14.72 -7.31 -16.91
CA PHE A 229 13.96 -6.24 -16.28
C PHE A 229 12.73 -6.78 -15.54
N PHE A 230 11.90 -7.63 -16.16
CA PHE A 230 10.76 -8.21 -15.46
C PHE A 230 11.17 -9.08 -14.28
N LYS A 231 12.24 -9.86 -14.41
CA LYS A 231 12.82 -10.63 -13.31
C LYS A 231 13.34 -9.72 -12.19
N TYR A 232 13.98 -8.60 -12.51
CA TYR A 232 14.39 -7.59 -11.54
C TYR A 232 13.20 -6.97 -10.79
N LEU A 233 12.09 -6.70 -11.49
CA LEU A 233 10.88 -6.15 -10.86
C LEU A 233 10.23 -7.09 -9.82
N THR A 234 10.48 -8.39 -9.85
CA THR A 234 9.94 -9.35 -8.84
C THR A 234 10.41 -9.07 -7.42
N TRP A 235 11.49 -8.32 -7.24
CA TRP A 235 12.03 -7.92 -5.93
C TRP A 235 11.35 -6.65 -5.37
N PHE A 236 10.59 -5.91 -6.19
CA PHE A 236 9.96 -4.67 -5.74
C PHE A 236 8.87 -4.85 -4.68
N PRO A 237 8.04 -5.91 -4.64
CA PRO A 237 7.15 -6.19 -3.51
C PRO A 237 7.88 -6.18 -2.15
N ALA A 238 9.05 -6.82 -2.07
CA ALA A 238 9.89 -6.80 -0.87
C ALA A 238 10.49 -5.40 -0.61
N ALA A 239 10.93 -4.68 -1.65
CA ALA A 239 11.42 -3.31 -1.52
C ALA A 239 10.33 -2.32 -1.04
N SER A 240 9.08 -2.47 -1.47
CA SER A 240 7.95 -1.63 -1.05
C SER A 240 7.60 -1.79 0.43
N LEU A 241 7.95 -2.89 1.10
CA LEU A 241 7.82 -2.95 2.57
C LEU A 241 8.67 -1.90 3.26
N PHE A 242 9.91 -1.69 2.81
CA PHE A 242 10.80 -0.69 3.38
C PHE A 242 10.35 0.73 3.04
N ALA A 243 9.83 0.96 1.84
CA ALA A 243 9.20 2.23 1.46
C ALA A 243 7.92 2.51 2.28
N LEU A 244 7.09 1.49 2.54
CA LEU A 244 5.92 1.59 3.41
C LEU A 244 6.31 1.89 4.86
N ALA A 245 7.34 1.21 5.39
CA ALA A 245 7.89 1.49 6.72
C ALA A 245 8.40 2.94 6.81
N ALA A 246 9.11 3.45 5.79
CA ALA A 246 9.53 4.85 5.71
C ALA A 246 8.34 5.81 5.69
N PHE A 247 7.31 5.52 4.89
CA PHE A 247 6.11 6.33 4.80
C PHE A 247 5.35 6.37 6.14
N LEU A 248 5.13 5.22 6.79
CA LEU A 248 4.50 5.16 8.12
C LEU A 248 5.36 5.88 9.18
N TYR A 249 6.68 5.68 9.17
CA TYR A 249 7.61 6.38 10.06
C TYR A 249 7.53 7.91 9.88
N SER A 250 7.30 8.42 8.67
CA SER A 250 7.18 9.86 8.40
C SER A 250 6.06 10.57 9.17
N PHE A 251 5.05 9.84 9.67
CA PHE A 251 3.98 10.39 10.52
C PHE A 251 4.37 10.49 12.00
N VAL A 252 5.22 9.59 12.49
CA VAL A 252 5.64 9.51 13.89
C VAL A 252 7.02 10.12 14.16
N ALA A 253 7.82 10.32 13.11
CA ALA A 253 9.11 11.02 13.17
C ALA A 253 8.97 12.38 13.90
N SER A 254 9.94 12.72 14.74
CA SER A 254 9.89 13.95 15.51
C SER A 254 10.10 15.18 14.62
N VAL A 255 9.19 16.15 14.74
CA VAL A 255 9.34 17.49 14.17
C VAL A 255 9.54 18.45 15.36
N PRO A 256 10.70 19.11 15.48
CA PRO A 256 11.13 19.73 16.75
C PRO A 256 10.56 21.14 16.98
N VAL A 257 9.23 21.25 16.98
CA VAL A 257 8.49 22.53 17.01
C VAL A 257 8.84 23.41 18.21
N SER A 258 8.94 22.82 19.41
CA SER A 258 9.28 23.54 20.65
C SER A 258 10.75 23.94 20.75
N GLN A 259 11.63 23.22 20.05
CA GLN A 259 13.06 23.51 20.02
C GLN A 259 13.41 24.57 18.97
N LEU A 260 12.63 24.70 17.90
CA LEU A 260 12.80 25.75 16.87
C LEU A 260 12.85 27.17 17.46
N GLN A 261 12.08 27.46 18.51
CA GLN A 261 12.06 28.75 19.19
C GLN A 261 13.11 28.88 20.31
N SER A 262 13.48 27.79 20.97
CA SER A 262 14.27 27.81 22.22
C SER A 262 15.73 27.36 22.06
N ASN A 263 16.02 26.48 21.11
CA ASN A 263 17.36 25.99 20.79
C ASN A 263 17.39 25.47 19.33
N PRO A 264 17.65 26.33 18.33
CA PRO A 264 17.65 25.94 16.92
C PRO A 264 18.71 24.89 16.57
N GLY A 265 19.80 24.79 17.34
CA GLY A 265 20.80 23.73 17.19
C GLY A 265 20.26 22.34 17.56
N ALA A 266 19.52 22.25 18.68
CA ALA A 266 18.83 21.02 19.07
C ALA A 266 17.75 20.63 18.05
N ALA A 267 17.01 21.61 17.52
CA ALA A 267 16.04 21.39 16.45
C ALA A 267 16.70 20.83 15.17
N GLY A 268 17.85 21.39 14.76
CA GLY A 268 18.64 20.85 13.65
C GLY A 268 19.05 19.39 13.86
N SER A 269 19.51 19.03 15.07
CA SER A 269 19.89 17.65 15.42
C SER A 269 18.71 16.67 15.42
N SER A 270 17.56 17.07 15.97
CA SER A 270 16.34 16.24 15.97
C SER A 270 15.81 16.01 14.54
N LEU A 271 15.83 17.04 13.70
CA LEU A 271 15.45 16.92 12.29
C LEU A 271 16.45 16.04 11.52
N GLY A 272 17.75 16.16 11.80
CA GLY A 272 18.79 15.27 11.28
C GLY A 272 18.55 13.80 11.62
N THR A 273 18.18 13.48 12.86
CA THR A 273 17.83 12.11 13.28
C THR A 273 16.61 11.57 12.54
N SER A 274 15.53 12.36 12.44
CA SER A 274 14.33 12.00 11.68
C SER A 274 14.62 11.76 10.19
N LEU A 275 15.42 12.64 9.56
CA LEU A 275 15.83 12.48 8.16
C LEU A 275 16.77 11.29 7.96
N PHE A 276 17.65 10.98 8.92
CA PHE A 276 18.53 9.80 8.84
C PHE A 276 17.71 8.51 8.76
N ILE A 277 16.72 8.33 9.65
CA ILE A 277 15.88 7.12 9.64
C ILE A 277 15.00 7.07 8.38
N LEU A 278 14.45 8.21 7.94
CA LEU A 278 13.70 8.32 6.68
C LEU A 278 14.56 8.06 5.42
N THR A 279 15.88 8.26 5.50
CA THR A 279 16.81 7.95 4.40
C THR A 279 17.23 6.47 4.47
N LEU A 280 17.49 5.95 5.67
CA LEU A 280 17.91 4.58 5.89
C LEU A 280 16.86 3.56 5.42
N LEU A 281 15.57 3.78 5.70
CA LEU A 281 14.52 2.81 5.36
C LEU A 281 14.41 2.59 3.82
N PRO A 282 14.25 3.61 2.95
CA PRO A 282 14.29 3.42 1.50
C PRO A 282 15.63 2.85 1.01
N LEU A 283 16.77 3.19 1.63
CA LEU A 283 18.07 2.60 1.29
C LEU A 283 18.15 1.10 1.59
N LEU A 284 17.44 0.58 2.60
CA LEU A 284 17.28 -0.88 2.76
C LEU A 284 16.51 -1.49 1.60
N GLY A 285 15.50 -0.80 1.05
CA GLY A 285 14.83 -1.18 -0.19
C GLY A 285 15.79 -1.21 -1.40
N VAL A 286 16.66 -0.21 -1.54
CA VAL A 286 17.73 -0.21 -2.55
C VAL A 286 18.71 -1.37 -2.30
N GLY A 287 18.95 -1.73 -1.03
CA GLY A 287 19.68 -2.93 -0.63
C GLY A 287 19.03 -4.21 -1.18
N VAL A 288 17.71 -4.36 -1.06
CA VAL A 288 16.95 -5.49 -1.65
C VAL A 288 17.14 -5.56 -3.17
N THR A 289 17.04 -4.44 -3.89
CA THR A 289 17.24 -4.44 -5.35
C THR A 289 18.72 -4.58 -5.76
N SER A 290 19.65 -4.30 -4.85
CA SER A 290 21.08 -4.61 -5.02
C SER A 290 21.37 -6.10 -4.82
N LEU A 291 20.73 -6.74 -3.83
CA LEU A 291 20.77 -8.20 -3.62
C LEU A 291 20.19 -8.97 -4.82
N ALA A 292 19.14 -8.44 -5.45
CA ALA A 292 18.66 -8.94 -6.73
C ALA A 292 19.76 -8.99 -7.79
N ALA A 293 20.57 -7.92 -7.89
CA ALA A 293 21.66 -7.85 -8.85
C ALA A 293 22.79 -8.85 -8.56
N TYR A 294 23.19 -9.00 -7.30
CA TYR A 294 24.14 -10.04 -6.89
C TYR A 294 23.64 -11.44 -7.25
N TYR A 295 22.36 -11.73 -6.98
CA TYR A 295 21.74 -13.02 -7.32
C TYR A 295 21.78 -13.29 -8.84
N PHE A 296 21.40 -12.32 -9.68
CA PHE A 296 21.41 -12.53 -11.14
C PHE A 296 22.81 -12.71 -11.71
N ILE A 297 23.82 -12.00 -11.19
CA ILE A 297 25.21 -12.22 -11.60
C ILE A 297 25.62 -13.66 -11.29
N GLY A 298 25.36 -14.15 -10.08
CA GLY A 298 25.64 -15.54 -9.71
C GLY A 298 24.93 -16.52 -10.65
N LYS A 299 23.63 -16.33 -10.87
CA LYS A 299 22.82 -17.20 -11.73
C LYS A 299 23.27 -17.26 -13.19
N TYR A 300 23.61 -16.12 -13.80
CA TYR A 300 23.93 -16.05 -15.22
C TYR A 300 25.42 -16.20 -15.55
N GLN A 301 26.32 -16.08 -14.55
CA GLN A 301 27.78 -16.15 -14.73
C GLN A 301 28.44 -17.38 -14.10
N ALA A 302 27.74 -18.21 -13.33
CA ALA A 302 28.23 -19.50 -12.82
C ALA A 302 28.69 -20.50 -13.92
N GLN A 303 28.46 -20.18 -15.20
CA GLN A 303 28.86 -20.97 -16.38
C GLN A 303 29.93 -20.27 -17.24
N ASN A 304 30.65 -19.28 -16.70
CA ASN A 304 31.57 -18.44 -17.49
C ASN A 304 32.95 -18.36 -16.84
N GLU A 305 33.80 -19.36 -17.12
CA GLU A 305 35.11 -19.60 -16.47
C GLU A 305 36.13 -18.44 -16.59
N LYS A 306 35.88 -17.44 -17.43
CA LYS A 306 36.86 -16.38 -17.76
C LYS A 306 37.06 -15.35 -16.66
N PHE A 307 36.10 -15.16 -15.76
CA PHE A 307 36.18 -14.15 -14.71
C PHE A 307 35.60 -14.69 -13.40
N ASP A 308 36.34 -14.52 -12.31
CA ASP A 308 35.86 -14.84 -10.97
C ASP A 308 34.60 -14.05 -10.64
N TYR A 309 33.68 -14.69 -9.93
CA TYR A 309 32.43 -14.11 -9.45
C TYR A 309 32.66 -12.81 -8.66
N LEU A 310 33.70 -12.74 -7.82
CA LEU A 310 34.05 -11.56 -7.04
C LEU A 310 34.39 -10.36 -7.94
N TRP A 311 35.11 -10.57 -9.04
CA TRP A 311 35.45 -9.48 -9.97
C TRP A 311 34.22 -8.95 -10.71
N LEU A 312 33.28 -9.83 -11.07
CA LEU A 312 32.01 -9.44 -11.69
C LEU A 312 31.13 -8.67 -10.70
N GLN A 313 31.06 -9.10 -9.44
CA GLN A 313 30.40 -8.36 -8.37
C GLN A 313 31.02 -6.97 -8.14
N MET A 314 32.35 -6.87 -8.08
CA MET A 314 33.03 -5.59 -7.92
C MET A 314 32.74 -4.64 -9.09
N PHE A 315 32.75 -5.16 -10.33
CA PHE A 315 32.38 -4.38 -11.50
C PHE A 315 30.91 -3.90 -11.44
N GLN A 316 29.99 -4.69 -10.86
CA GLN A 316 28.58 -4.31 -10.69
C GLN A 316 28.43 -3.15 -9.72
N ILE A 317 29.15 -3.19 -8.60
CA ILE A 317 29.19 -2.11 -7.61
C ILE A 317 29.71 -0.84 -8.27
N VAL A 318 30.82 -0.92 -9.02
CA VAL A 318 31.42 0.23 -9.72
C VAL A 318 30.46 0.83 -10.75
N VAL A 319 29.81 0.02 -11.59
CA VAL A 319 28.84 0.54 -12.58
C VAL A 319 27.61 1.15 -11.88
N THR A 320 27.08 0.50 -10.84
CA THR A 320 25.94 1.02 -10.07
C THR A 320 26.27 2.34 -9.39
N ALA A 321 27.46 2.45 -8.78
CA ALA A 321 27.95 3.68 -8.17
C ALA A 321 28.18 4.78 -9.22
N PHE A 322 28.70 4.46 -10.40
CA PHE A 322 28.89 5.41 -11.49
C PHE A 322 27.55 5.92 -12.04
N VAL A 323 26.55 5.05 -12.21
CA VAL A 323 25.20 5.46 -12.64
C VAL A 323 24.52 6.34 -11.59
N ASN A 324 24.65 6.01 -10.31
CA ASN A 324 24.18 6.86 -9.21
C ASN A 324 24.92 8.21 -9.17
N TYR A 325 26.23 8.24 -9.43
CA TYR A 325 27.01 9.48 -9.53
C TYR A 325 26.59 10.35 -10.71
N LEU A 326 26.38 9.76 -11.89
CA LEU A 326 25.86 10.49 -13.07
C LEU A 326 24.46 11.03 -12.80
N GLY A 327 23.56 10.22 -12.26
CA GLY A 327 22.23 10.67 -11.84
C GLY A 327 22.31 11.81 -10.81
N TYR A 328 23.23 11.72 -9.86
CA TYR A 328 23.48 12.78 -8.89
C TYR A 328 23.95 14.08 -9.56
N VAL A 329 25.00 14.04 -10.40
CA VAL A 329 25.58 15.24 -11.01
C VAL A 329 24.67 15.88 -12.05
N LEU A 330 23.99 15.08 -12.88
CA LEU A 330 23.22 15.55 -14.03
C LEU A 330 21.76 15.90 -13.68
N ILE A 331 21.17 15.26 -12.66
CA ILE A 331 19.75 15.37 -12.35
C ILE A 331 19.56 15.91 -10.92
N VAL A 332 20.08 15.21 -9.92
CA VAL A 332 19.81 15.55 -8.51
C VAL A 332 20.45 16.88 -8.09
N SER A 333 21.71 17.13 -8.47
CA SER A 333 22.45 18.34 -8.07
C SER A 333 21.83 19.63 -8.64
N PRO A 334 21.46 19.72 -9.94
CA PRO A 334 20.66 20.83 -10.45
C PRO A 334 19.33 20.99 -9.70
N MET A 335 18.54 19.91 -9.56
CA MET A 335 17.23 19.97 -8.90
C MET A 335 17.32 20.42 -7.43
N LEU A 336 18.37 20.01 -6.71
CA LEU A 336 18.64 20.49 -5.35
C LEU A 336 19.13 21.94 -5.32
N LYS A 337 19.96 22.37 -6.27
CA LYS A 337 20.40 23.78 -6.36
C LYS A 337 19.22 24.70 -6.61
N ASP A 338 18.34 24.37 -7.56
CA ASP A 338 17.14 25.15 -7.85
C ASP A 338 16.19 25.15 -6.65
N PHE A 339 16.03 24.00 -5.98
CA PHE A 339 15.26 23.88 -4.74
C PHE A 339 15.80 24.79 -3.63
N PHE A 340 17.10 24.73 -3.33
CA PHE A 340 17.72 25.55 -2.28
C PHE A 340 17.78 27.03 -2.65
N SER A 341 17.98 27.37 -3.92
CA SER A 341 17.93 28.76 -4.40
C SER A 341 16.53 29.36 -4.28
N ASN A 342 15.50 28.58 -4.61
CA ASN A 342 14.10 28.99 -4.40
C ASN A 342 13.77 29.09 -2.90
N LEU A 343 14.30 28.19 -2.07
CA LEU A 343 14.09 28.24 -0.63
C LEU A 343 14.75 29.48 0.00
N THR A 344 16.00 29.80 -0.35
CA THR A 344 16.71 30.97 0.20
C THR A 344 16.19 32.31 -0.33
N SER A 345 15.71 32.37 -1.58
CA SER A 345 15.07 33.58 -2.13
C SER A 345 13.72 33.92 -1.52
N LEU A 346 13.18 33.06 -0.65
CA LEU A 346 11.95 33.29 0.11
C LEU A 346 12.20 33.80 1.55
N PHE A 347 13.47 33.88 1.97
CA PHE A 347 13.90 34.41 3.28
C PHE A 347 14.69 35.73 3.19
N ASN A 348 14.98 36.21 1.97
CA ASN A 348 15.57 37.52 1.67
C ASN A 348 14.52 38.43 1.03
#